data_AF-A0A2P6V0A1-F1
#
_entry.id   AF-A0A2P6V0A1-F1
#
_cell.length_a   1.000
_cell.length_b   1.000
_cell.length_c   1.000
_cell.angle_alpha   90.00
_cell.angle_beta   90.00
_cell.angle_gamma   90.00
#
_symmetry.space_group_name_H-M   'P 1'
#
loop_
_entity.id
_entity.type
_entity.pdbx_description
1 polymer ?
#
loop_
_entity_poly.entity_id
_entity_poly.type
_entity_poly.pdbx_seq_one_letter_code
_entity_poly.pdbx_strand_id
1 'polypeptide(L)'
;MSDFALDKLRALGERVAPEERSPELQLLLRFAEVSGLADETLKAAAARRGEGVSVKELLGSPETFQGLALFVRAVALGAESAGVGLCSAEVLTLLKQSLLQPIVAQDKDGSYQAHRPSVVCPQPTPLNILQLLASGVFLHVTGNAEPGIAMLSAALSGVWPPQRSLQRRLVGAQFVPTAEGSGDEGGEAGSQGRAAAAAGARDGEQEAGGSSSGGAAPEAAPGVAVAGDGAAGSGGGAAEAAAALAAREAAAEARPTAMGAALAAALAQHCPDVSLPELEKAALVLRLFLGCRTVGQQTAGGAAFQAVLRTLLLDCQQLLDLDPQCMHSYVWAAQLLLYARWPLDARRVRGLFEEGLRRGRQAQCWLAVGEVAHDYAMWQVSLAGGERNVAVRQAALLEAGKLLGTVEEAEGKLAGWLPAGRLHQLAARREQLGELLQQLQAGRLRTMGAPRANGAAACGFCGQAAAPLRTCGTCKSVAYCSRDCQVKDWKVGHKQRCAELAAAAGGSRGGAPAAAQASPVALATPSK
;
A
#
# COMPACT_ATOMS: atom_id res chain seq x y z
N MET A 1 1.86 4.81 -22.33
CA MET A 1 3.00 5.29 -23.11
C MET A 1 2.54 5.38 -24.55
N SER A 2 3.04 6.32 -25.34
CA SER A 2 2.83 6.27 -26.79
C SER A 2 3.65 5.12 -27.38
N ASP A 3 3.29 4.64 -28.57
CA ASP A 3 4.06 3.62 -29.30
C ASP A 3 5.52 4.04 -29.46
N PHE A 4 5.74 5.33 -29.72
CA PHE A 4 7.07 5.96 -29.74
C PHE A 4 7.91 5.72 -28.47
N ALA A 5 7.28 5.65 -27.29
CA ALA A 5 8.00 5.37 -26.05
C ALA A 5 8.33 3.87 -25.89
N LEU A 6 7.50 2.97 -26.43
CA LEU A 6 7.80 1.53 -26.48
C LEU A 6 8.96 1.24 -27.43
N ASP A 7 9.00 1.88 -28.60
CA ASP A 7 10.09 1.70 -29.56
C ASP A 7 11.42 2.22 -29.02
N LYS A 8 11.40 3.37 -28.32
CA LYS A 8 12.57 3.87 -27.61
C LYS A 8 13.07 2.90 -26.54
N LEU A 9 12.16 2.22 -25.85
CA LEU A 9 12.52 1.26 -24.81
C LEU A 9 13.14 0.00 -25.41
N ARG A 10 12.62 -0.49 -26.54
CA ARG A 10 13.21 -1.60 -27.30
C ARG A 10 14.61 -1.26 -27.81
N ALA A 11 14.76 -0.09 -28.45
CA ALA A 11 16.05 0.41 -28.92
C ALA A 11 17.05 0.64 -27.77
N LEU A 12 16.58 0.99 -26.57
CA LEU A 12 17.42 1.03 -25.38
C LEU A 12 17.88 -0.38 -24.98
N GLY A 13 16.99 -1.37 -25.00
CA GLY A 13 17.33 -2.76 -24.72
C GLY A 13 18.41 -3.31 -25.66
N GLU A 14 18.35 -2.97 -26.95
CA GLU A 14 19.36 -3.38 -27.94
C GLU A 14 20.74 -2.76 -27.70
N ARG A 15 20.79 -1.53 -27.16
CA ARG A 15 22.04 -0.82 -26.88
C ARG A 15 22.73 -1.26 -25.58
N VAL A 16 21.99 -1.82 -24.63
CA VAL A 16 22.51 -2.26 -23.33
C VAL A 16 22.73 -3.77 -23.37
N ALA A 17 23.98 -4.21 -23.15
CA ALA A 17 24.32 -5.61 -23.15
C ALA A 17 23.49 -6.39 -22.11
N PRO A 18 23.04 -7.63 -22.37
CA PRO A 18 22.18 -8.38 -21.45
C PRO A 18 22.68 -8.44 -20.00
N GLU A 19 23.98 -8.59 -19.80
CA GLU A 19 24.68 -8.63 -18.51
C GLU A 19 24.72 -7.28 -17.78
N GLU A 20 24.52 -6.17 -18.50
CA GLU A 20 24.48 -4.81 -17.94
C GLU A 20 23.05 -4.37 -17.59
N ARG A 21 22.03 -5.15 -17.97
CA ARG A 21 20.62 -4.80 -17.74
C ARG A 21 20.25 -5.06 -16.29
N SER A 22 19.94 -3.98 -15.55
CA SER A 22 19.34 -4.13 -14.22
C SER A 22 18.00 -4.87 -14.28
N PRO A 23 17.54 -5.49 -13.18
CA PRO A 23 16.26 -6.20 -13.17
C PRO A 23 15.08 -5.31 -13.60
N GLU A 24 15.08 -4.02 -13.25
CA GLU A 24 14.00 -3.11 -13.65
C GLU A 24 14.00 -2.82 -15.15
N LEU A 25 15.18 -2.67 -15.76
CA LEU A 25 15.28 -2.55 -17.21
C LEU A 25 14.77 -3.83 -17.89
N GLN A 26 15.09 -5.01 -17.34
CA GLN A 26 14.56 -6.28 -17.87
C GLN A 26 13.04 -6.35 -17.76
N LEU A 27 12.44 -5.94 -16.63
CA LEU A 27 10.99 -5.88 -16.46
C LEU A 27 10.34 -4.89 -17.45
N LEU A 28 10.96 -3.73 -17.68
CA LEU A 28 10.52 -2.74 -18.66
C LEU A 28 10.55 -3.30 -20.10
N LEU A 29 11.61 -4.01 -20.47
CA LEU A 29 11.72 -4.64 -21.80
C LEU A 29 10.65 -5.72 -21.98
N ARG A 30 10.46 -6.58 -20.96
CA ARG A 30 9.36 -7.56 -20.96
C ARG A 30 7.99 -6.89 -21.04
N PHE A 31 7.79 -5.77 -20.36
CA PHE A 31 6.56 -5.00 -20.48
C PHE A 31 6.32 -4.57 -21.95
N ALA A 32 7.34 -4.06 -22.64
CA ALA A 32 7.19 -3.63 -24.03
C ALA A 32 6.91 -4.78 -25.02
N GLU A 33 7.45 -5.96 -24.74
CA GLU A 33 7.18 -7.18 -25.49
C GLU A 33 5.74 -7.66 -25.24
N VAL A 34 5.39 -7.92 -23.98
CA VAL A 34 4.07 -8.45 -23.59
C VAL A 34 2.95 -7.46 -23.95
N SER A 35 3.19 -6.16 -23.84
CA SER A 35 2.22 -5.14 -24.26
C SER A 35 1.97 -5.15 -25.77
N GLY A 36 2.99 -5.45 -26.59
CA GLY A 36 2.82 -5.60 -28.04
C GLY A 36 1.96 -6.82 -28.38
N LEU A 37 2.28 -7.97 -27.78
CA LEU A 37 1.51 -9.21 -27.93
C LEU A 37 0.05 -9.04 -27.48
N ALA A 38 -0.18 -8.36 -26.36
CA ALA A 38 -1.52 -8.06 -25.87
C ALA A 38 -2.31 -7.18 -26.86
N ASP A 39 -1.68 -6.13 -27.40
CA ASP A 39 -2.29 -5.21 -28.37
C ASP A 39 -2.69 -5.95 -29.66
N GLU A 40 -1.77 -6.73 -30.23
CA GLU A 40 -2.03 -7.54 -31.43
C GLU A 40 -3.15 -8.56 -31.21
N THR A 41 -3.11 -9.29 -30.10
CA THR A 41 -4.11 -10.33 -29.77
C THR A 41 -5.50 -9.72 -29.58
N LEU A 42 -5.61 -8.61 -28.85
CA LEU A 42 -6.89 -7.93 -28.62
C LEU A 42 -7.45 -7.30 -29.90
N LYS A 43 -6.59 -6.77 -30.77
CA LYS A 43 -6.98 -6.25 -32.09
C LYS A 43 -7.48 -7.36 -33.02
N ALA A 44 -6.78 -8.50 -33.05
CA ALA A 44 -7.21 -9.67 -33.82
C ALA A 44 -8.58 -10.18 -33.35
N ALA A 45 -8.79 -10.28 -32.04
CA ALA A 45 -10.10 -10.61 -31.48
C ALA A 45 -11.17 -9.59 -31.92
N ALA A 46 -10.88 -8.29 -31.79
CA ALA A 46 -11.83 -7.24 -32.14
C ALA A 46 -12.17 -7.18 -33.64
N ALA A 47 -11.23 -7.51 -34.54
CA ALA A 47 -11.47 -7.53 -35.99
C ALA A 47 -12.61 -8.47 -36.38
N ARG A 48 -12.76 -9.60 -35.67
CA ARG A 48 -13.85 -10.56 -35.87
C ARG A 48 -15.24 -9.96 -35.63
N ARG A 49 -15.34 -8.92 -34.80
CA ARG A 49 -16.60 -8.17 -34.62
C ARG A 49 -17.02 -7.46 -35.90
N GLY A 50 -16.06 -7.00 -36.71
CA GLY A 50 -16.32 -6.41 -38.03
C GLY A 50 -16.90 -7.42 -39.03
N GLU A 51 -16.69 -8.71 -38.79
CA GLU A 51 -17.19 -9.83 -39.60
C GLU A 51 -18.58 -10.31 -39.15
N GLY A 52 -19.25 -9.59 -38.24
CA GLY A 52 -20.59 -9.90 -37.76
C GLY A 52 -20.66 -10.84 -36.56
N VAL A 53 -19.52 -11.21 -35.96
CA VAL A 53 -19.48 -12.01 -34.72
C VAL A 53 -20.12 -11.23 -33.57
N SER A 54 -21.01 -11.88 -32.83
CA SER A 54 -21.68 -11.25 -31.69
C SER A 54 -20.71 -10.98 -30.53
N VAL A 55 -21.03 -10.00 -29.67
CA VAL A 55 -20.20 -9.71 -28.48
C VAL A 55 -20.05 -10.94 -27.57
N LYS A 56 -21.09 -11.77 -27.47
CA LYS A 56 -21.07 -12.99 -26.67
C LYS A 56 -20.08 -14.02 -27.22
N GLU A 57 -20.06 -14.23 -28.54
CA GLU A 57 -19.10 -15.12 -29.21
C GLU A 57 -17.68 -14.57 -29.12
N LEU A 58 -17.51 -13.26 -29.29
CA LEU A 58 -16.23 -12.59 -29.13
C LEU A 58 -15.65 -12.79 -27.72
N LEU A 59 -16.47 -12.59 -26.68
CA LEU A 59 -16.07 -12.79 -25.29
C LEU A 59 -15.73 -14.27 -25.03
N GLY A 60 -16.43 -15.21 -25.65
CA GLY A 60 -16.15 -16.65 -25.53
C GLY A 60 -14.92 -17.14 -26.31
N SER A 61 -14.24 -16.27 -27.07
CA SER A 61 -13.11 -16.67 -27.90
C SER A 61 -11.81 -16.85 -27.09
N PRO A 62 -10.97 -17.84 -27.43
CA PRO A 62 -9.64 -18.01 -26.84
C PRO A 62 -8.76 -16.76 -26.96
N GLU A 63 -8.86 -16.03 -28.08
CA GLU A 63 -8.06 -14.84 -28.35
C GLU A 63 -8.41 -13.71 -27.37
N THR A 64 -9.70 -13.51 -27.07
CA THR A 64 -10.11 -12.52 -26.05
C THR A 64 -9.55 -12.88 -24.68
N PHE A 65 -9.62 -14.16 -24.29
CA PHE A 65 -9.09 -14.62 -23.01
C PHE A 65 -7.57 -14.39 -22.93
N GLN A 66 -6.83 -14.84 -23.95
CA GLN A 66 -5.38 -14.67 -24.05
C GLN A 66 -4.98 -13.18 -24.03
N GLY A 67 -5.65 -12.35 -24.84
CA GLY A 67 -5.38 -10.92 -24.92
C GLY A 67 -5.60 -10.19 -23.60
N LEU A 68 -6.65 -10.53 -22.85
CA LEU A 68 -6.89 -9.96 -21.52
C LEU A 68 -5.86 -10.42 -20.48
N ALA A 69 -5.45 -11.69 -20.51
CA ALA A 69 -4.40 -12.20 -19.62
C ALA A 69 -3.06 -11.51 -19.86
N LEU A 70 -2.65 -11.39 -21.14
CA LEU A 70 -1.45 -10.67 -21.55
C LEU A 70 -1.53 -9.18 -21.20
N PHE A 71 -2.70 -8.55 -21.37
CA PHE A 71 -2.92 -7.16 -20.98
C PHE A 71 -2.69 -6.94 -19.47
N VAL A 72 -3.30 -7.76 -18.62
CA VAL A 72 -3.14 -7.68 -17.16
C VAL A 72 -1.67 -7.86 -16.77
N ARG A 73 -1.00 -8.86 -17.35
CA ARG A 73 0.44 -9.11 -17.13
C ARG A 73 1.30 -7.93 -17.57
N ALA A 74 1.06 -7.37 -18.76
CA ALA A 74 1.82 -6.23 -19.28
C ALA A 74 1.70 -5.02 -18.34
N VAL A 75 0.48 -4.64 -17.96
CA VAL A 75 0.28 -3.47 -17.09
C VAL A 75 0.93 -3.69 -15.72
N ALA A 76 0.90 -4.91 -15.18
CA ALA A 76 1.58 -5.22 -13.94
C ALA A 76 3.12 -5.10 -14.07
N LEU A 77 3.73 -5.62 -15.14
CA LEU A 77 5.16 -5.46 -15.41
C LEU A 77 5.56 -3.98 -15.54
N GLY A 78 4.73 -3.17 -16.20
CA GLY A 78 4.95 -1.72 -16.30
C GLY A 78 4.86 -1.02 -14.93
N ALA A 79 3.88 -1.40 -14.11
CA ALA A 79 3.72 -0.89 -12.75
C ALA A 79 4.88 -1.28 -11.84
N GLU A 80 5.35 -2.52 -11.92
CA GLU A 80 6.50 -3.05 -11.15
C GLU A 80 7.85 -2.50 -11.64
N SER A 81 7.96 -1.93 -12.83
CA SER A 81 9.29 -1.57 -13.37
C SER A 81 9.64 -0.10 -13.24
N ALA A 82 8.69 0.79 -13.54
CA ALA A 82 8.90 2.24 -13.44
C ALA A 82 7.61 3.01 -13.10
N GLY A 83 6.59 2.32 -12.57
CA GLY A 83 5.27 2.89 -12.34
C GLY A 83 4.57 3.32 -13.63
N VAL A 84 4.84 2.63 -14.74
CA VAL A 84 4.30 2.92 -16.06
C VAL A 84 3.06 2.05 -16.28
N GLY A 85 1.87 2.65 -16.33
CA GLY A 85 0.61 1.89 -16.35
C GLY A 85 -0.29 2.16 -17.54
N LEU A 86 0.22 2.14 -18.78
CA LEU A 86 -0.61 2.56 -19.92
C LEU A 86 -0.40 1.73 -21.18
N CYS A 87 -1.52 1.34 -21.77
CA CYS A 87 -1.65 0.69 -23.07
C CYS A 87 -1.97 1.71 -24.18
N SER A 88 -1.99 1.24 -25.43
CA SER A 88 -2.36 2.07 -26.59
C SER A 88 -3.78 2.65 -26.41
N ALA A 89 -4.01 3.84 -26.97
CA ALA A 89 -5.35 4.47 -26.96
C ALA A 89 -6.38 3.59 -27.68
N GLU A 90 -5.92 2.82 -28.68
CA GLU A 90 -6.71 1.84 -29.41
C GLU A 90 -7.18 0.70 -28.51
N VAL A 91 -6.27 0.06 -27.73
CA VAL A 91 -6.66 -0.99 -26.77
C VAL A 91 -7.63 -0.47 -25.72
N LEU A 92 -7.42 0.75 -25.20
CA LEU A 92 -8.38 1.35 -24.26
C LEU A 92 -9.76 1.53 -24.91
N THR A 93 -9.80 1.89 -26.20
CA THR A 93 -11.05 2.00 -26.96
C THR A 93 -11.70 0.64 -27.18
N LEU A 94 -10.91 -0.39 -27.50
CA LEU A 94 -11.40 -1.76 -27.67
C LEU A 94 -11.96 -2.36 -26.38
N LEU A 95 -11.22 -2.20 -25.27
CA LEU A 95 -11.65 -2.62 -23.94
C LEU A 95 -12.99 -1.97 -23.59
N LYS A 96 -13.09 -0.65 -23.79
CA LYS A 96 -14.32 0.10 -23.58
C LYS A 96 -15.48 -0.42 -24.42
N GLN A 97 -15.30 -0.53 -25.74
CA GLN A 97 -16.42 -0.72 -26.68
C GLN A 97 -16.90 -2.16 -26.80
N SER A 98 -16.06 -3.13 -26.46
CA SER A 98 -16.32 -4.55 -26.76
C SER A 98 -16.15 -5.44 -25.55
N LEU A 99 -15.06 -5.30 -24.81
CA LEU A 99 -14.61 -6.35 -23.89
C LEU A 99 -15.08 -6.14 -22.45
N LEU A 100 -15.32 -4.89 -22.03
CA LEU A 100 -15.70 -4.55 -20.67
C LEU A 100 -17.17 -4.16 -20.51
N GLN A 101 -17.96 -4.09 -21.59
CA GLN A 101 -19.34 -3.59 -21.58
C GLN A 101 -20.28 -4.25 -20.54
N PRO A 102 -20.13 -5.56 -20.18
CA PRO A 102 -20.94 -6.12 -19.10
C PRO A 102 -20.64 -5.51 -17.72
N ILE A 103 -19.40 -5.08 -17.48
CA ILE A 103 -18.89 -4.63 -16.18
C ILE A 103 -18.85 -3.10 -16.08
N VAL A 104 -18.47 -2.44 -17.17
CA VAL A 104 -18.30 -0.99 -17.25
C VAL A 104 -19.25 -0.42 -18.29
N ALA A 105 -20.12 0.48 -17.86
CA ALA A 105 -21.02 1.22 -18.73
C ALA A 105 -20.64 2.70 -18.78
N GLN A 106 -20.91 3.34 -19.92
CA GLN A 106 -20.81 4.78 -20.06
C GLN A 106 -22.18 5.40 -19.72
N ASP A 107 -22.20 6.33 -18.77
CA ASP A 107 -23.39 7.09 -18.44
C ASP A 107 -23.63 8.21 -19.48
N LYS A 108 -24.80 8.84 -19.45
CA LYS A 108 -25.22 9.88 -20.40
C LYS A 108 -24.31 11.10 -20.42
N ASP A 109 -23.63 11.38 -19.29
CA ASP A 109 -22.67 12.47 -19.14
C ASP A 109 -21.27 12.13 -19.68
N GLY A 110 -21.10 10.90 -20.18
CA GLY A 110 -19.83 10.39 -20.69
C GLY A 110 -18.91 9.80 -19.62
N SER A 111 -19.28 9.85 -18.34
CA SER A 111 -18.56 9.21 -17.24
C SER A 111 -18.69 7.68 -17.32
N TYR A 112 -17.74 6.97 -16.73
CA TYR A 112 -17.77 5.51 -16.69
C TYR A 112 -18.19 5.03 -15.30
N GLN A 113 -19.23 4.22 -15.26
CA GLN A 113 -19.73 3.60 -14.04
C GLN A 113 -19.42 2.10 -14.07
N ALA A 114 -18.88 1.60 -12.97
CA ALA A 114 -18.70 0.18 -12.78
C ALA A 114 -19.98 -0.42 -12.19
N HIS A 115 -20.52 -1.44 -12.84
CA HIS A 115 -21.58 -2.25 -12.27
C HIS A 115 -21.00 -3.13 -11.14
N ARG A 116 -21.80 -3.40 -10.11
CA ARG A 116 -21.36 -4.25 -8.99
C ARG A 116 -21.01 -5.64 -9.51
N PRO A 117 -19.84 -6.22 -9.17
CA PRO A 117 -19.42 -7.52 -9.69
C PRO A 117 -20.46 -8.62 -9.43
N SER A 118 -21.10 -8.60 -8.26
CA SER A 118 -22.13 -9.57 -7.87
C SER A 118 -23.41 -9.49 -8.73
N VAL A 119 -23.70 -8.34 -9.33
CA VAL A 119 -24.86 -8.14 -10.19
C VAL A 119 -24.55 -8.59 -11.61
N VAL A 120 -23.33 -8.33 -12.08
CA VAL A 120 -22.92 -8.67 -13.46
C VAL A 120 -22.56 -10.14 -13.59
N CYS A 121 -21.89 -10.71 -12.58
CA CYS A 121 -21.34 -12.05 -12.61
C CYS A 121 -21.74 -12.82 -11.34
N PRO A 122 -23.01 -13.23 -11.19
CA PRO A 122 -23.46 -14.00 -10.02
C PRO A 122 -22.76 -15.37 -9.93
N GLN A 123 -22.32 -15.90 -11.07
CA GLN A 123 -21.44 -17.07 -11.17
C GLN A 123 -20.22 -16.65 -12.00
N PRO A 124 -19.14 -16.16 -11.36
CA PRO A 124 -17.97 -15.71 -12.10
C PRO A 124 -17.38 -16.87 -12.92
N THR A 125 -16.92 -16.57 -14.12
CA THR A 125 -16.10 -17.47 -14.95
C THR A 125 -14.64 -17.00 -14.93
N PRO A 126 -13.67 -17.82 -15.36
CA PRO A 126 -12.28 -17.39 -15.54
C PRO A 126 -12.13 -16.11 -16.36
N LEU A 127 -12.92 -15.97 -17.44
CA LEU A 127 -12.94 -14.76 -18.25
C LEU A 127 -13.43 -13.55 -17.45
N ASN A 128 -14.46 -13.70 -16.61
CA ASN A 128 -14.97 -12.59 -15.80
C ASN A 128 -13.93 -12.09 -14.80
N ILE A 129 -13.07 -12.97 -14.27
CA ILE A 129 -11.94 -12.56 -13.43
C ILE A 129 -10.98 -11.66 -14.23
N LEU A 130 -10.58 -12.07 -15.44
CA LEU A 130 -9.72 -11.25 -16.28
C LEU A 130 -10.38 -9.91 -16.67
N GLN A 131 -11.68 -9.92 -16.96
CA GLN A 131 -12.43 -8.69 -17.23
C GLN A 131 -12.48 -7.78 -16.00
N LEU A 132 -12.64 -8.30 -14.77
CA LEU A 132 -12.60 -7.50 -13.55
C LEU A 132 -11.21 -6.87 -13.33
N LEU A 133 -10.13 -7.64 -13.56
CA LEU A 133 -8.76 -7.14 -13.47
C LEU A 133 -8.51 -6.02 -14.50
N ALA A 134 -8.87 -6.26 -15.76
CA ALA A 134 -8.77 -5.26 -16.82
C ALA A 134 -9.66 -4.03 -16.58
N SER A 135 -10.87 -4.21 -16.05
CA SER A 135 -11.76 -3.11 -15.64
C SER A 135 -11.12 -2.23 -14.58
N GLY A 136 -10.44 -2.84 -13.61
CA GLY A 136 -9.72 -2.13 -12.56
C GLY A 136 -8.70 -1.14 -13.12
N VAL A 137 -7.88 -1.61 -14.08
CA VAL A 137 -6.91 -0.78 -14.79
C VAL A 137 -7.59 0.31 -15.61
N PHE A 138 -8.59 -0.06 -16.42
CA PHE A 138 -9.31 0.87 -17.30
C PHE A 138 -9.96 2.02 -16.51
N LEU A 139 -10.65 1.70 -15.40
CA LEU A 139 -11.32 2.68 -14.56
C LEU A 139 -10.33 3.65 -13.93
N HIS A 140 -9.16 3.18 -13.47
CA HIS A 140 -8.15 4.08 -12.95
C HIS A 140 -7.58 5.03 -14.01
N VAL A 141 -7.25 4.51 -15.20
CA VAL A 141 -6.73 5.34 -16.31
C VAL A 141 -7.75 6.40 -16.74
N THR A 142 -9.05 6.10 -16.64
CA THR A 142 -10.13 7.04 -16.96
C THR A 142 -10.56 7.95 -15.80
N GLY A 143 -9.82 7.95 -14.68
CA GLY A 143 -10.06 8.85 -13.54
C GLY A 143 -11.03 8.33 -12.47
N ASN A 144 -11.45 7.07 -12.56
CA ASN A 144 -12.38 6.41 -11.64
C ASN A 144 -11.64 5.39 -10.75
N ALA A 145 -10.66 5.87 -9.97
CA ALA A 145 -9.74 5.00 -9.22
C ALA A 145 -10.42 4.12 -8.15
N GLU A 146 -11.40 4.65 -7.41
CA GLU A 146 -12.09 3.92 -6.34
C GLU A 146 -12.89 2.72 -6.87
N PRO A 147 -13.77 2.87 -7.89
CA PRO A 147 -14.36 1.73 -8.58
C PRO A 147 -13.32 0.74 -9.13
N GLY A 148 -12.19 1.24 -9.65
CA GLY A 148 -11.11 0.40 -10.15
C GLY A 148 -10.51 -0.52 -9.07
N ILE A 149 -10.22 0.03 -7.89
CA ILE A 149 -9.73 -0.75 -6.74
C ILE A 149 -10.76 -1.78 -6.26
N ALA A 150 -12.06 -1.42 -6.29
CA ALA A 150 -13.13 -2.34 -5.93
C ALA A 150 -13.19 -3.54 -6.89
N MET A 151 -13.03 -3.33 -8.20
CA MET A 151 -12.98 -4.41 -9.19
C MET A 151 -11.80 -5.35 -8.96
N LEU A 152 -10.60 -4.80 -8.72
CA LEU A 152 -9.41 -5.59 -8.40
C LEU A 152 -9.59 -6.40 -7.11
N SER A 153 -10.19 -5.79 -6.09
CA SER A 153 -10.44 -6.45 -4.81
C SER A 153 -11.46 -7.58 -4.95
N ALA A 154 -12.48 -7.42 -5.79
CA ALA A 154 -13.45 -8.46 -6.08
C ALA A 154 -12.82 -9.64 -6.84
N ALA A 155 -11.97 -9.37 -7.84
CA ALA A 155 -11.23 -10.40 -8.55
C ALA A 155 -10.30 -11.19 -7.61
N LEU A 156 -9.50 -10.48 -6.81
CA LEU A 156 -8.59 -11.10 -5.85
C LEU A 156 -9.34 -11.94 -4.81
N SER A 157 -10.38 -11.40 -4.18
CA SER A 157 -11.14 -12.13 -3.14
C SER A 157 -11.86 -13.37 -3.68
N GLY A 158 -12.26 -13.36 -4.95
CA GLY A 158 -12.94 -14.50 -5.58
C GLY A 158 -12.01 -15.66 -5.93
N VAL A 159 -10.73 -15.39 -6.17
CA VAL A 159 -9.74 -16.38 -6.61
C VAL A 159 -8.76 -16.73 -5.51
N TRP A 160 -8.20 -15.70 -4.87
CA TRP A 160 -7.14 -15.72 -3.85
C TRP A 160 -7.63 -15.01 -2.58
N PRO A 161 -8.53 -15.64 -1.81
CA PRO A 161 -9.01 -15.04 -0.57
C PRO A 161 -7.83 -14.79 0.38
N PRO A 162 -7.82 -13.66 1.09
CA PRO A 162 -6.75 -13.35 2.03
C PRO A 162 -6.64 -14.44 3.11
N GLN A 163 -5.41 -14.89 3.36
CA GLN A 163 -5.11 -15.89 4.39
C GLN A 163 -5.49 -15.36 5.77
N ARG A 164 -6.23 -16.15 6.56
CA ARG A 164 -6.69 -15.71 7.90
C ARG A 164 -5.53 -15.62 8.87
N SER A 165 -4.55 -16.52 8.72
CA SER A 165 -3.27 -16.46 9.42
C SER A 165 -2.58 -15.10 9.23
N LEU A 166 -2.49 -14.65 7.98
CA LEU A 166 -1.87 -13.38 7.63
C LEU A 166 -2.68 -12.17 8.14
N GLN A 167 -4.00 -12.20 8.05
CA GLN A 167 -4.87 -11.18 8.64
C GLN A 167 -4.67 -11.06 10.16
N ARG A 168 -4.53 -12.18 10.87
CA ARG A 168 -4.27 -12.20 12.32
C ARG A 168 -2.93 -11.54 12.67
N ARG A 169 -1.86 -11.82 11.91
CA ARG A 169 -0.53 -11.18 12.09
C ARG A 169 -0.60 -9.66 11.98
N LEU A 170 -1.32 -9.15 10.99
CA LEU A 170 -1.51 -7.71 10.77
C LEU A 170 -2.29 -7.02 11.89
N VAL A 171 -3.37 -7.62 12.36
CA VAL A 171 -4.17 -7.08 13.48
C VAL A 171 -3.35 -7.05 14.78
N GLY A 172 -2.45 -8.02 14.98
CA GLY A 172 -1.52 -8.05 16.11
C GLY A 172 -0.35 -7.04 16.04
N ALA A 173 -0.40 -6.07 15.12
CA ALA A 173 0.67 -5.12 14.83
C ALA A 173 2.00 -5.77 14.41
N GLN A 174 1.98 -7.01 13.91
CA GLN A 174 3.15 -7.77 13.45
C GLN A 174 3.48 -7.56 11.98
N PHE A 175 3.07 -6.44 11.39
CA PHE A 175 3.44 -6.12 10.02
C PHE A 175 4.90 -5.68 9.93
N VAL A 176 5.78 -6.68 9.88
CA VAL A 176 7.10 -6.64 9.24
C VAL A 176 7.33 -8.05 8.73
N PRO A 177 7.73 -8.23 7.46
CA PRO A 177 8.22 -9.51 6.99
C PRO A 177 9.29 -9.98 7.98
N THR A 178 9.01 -11.05 8.72
CA THR A 178 10.01 -11.62 9.61
C THR A 178 11.17 -12.02 8.70
N ALA A 179 12.34 -11.42 8.93
CA ALA A 179 13.57 -11.92 8.35
C ALA A 179 13.83 -13.29 8.98
N GLU A 180 13.12 -14.31 8.52
CA GLU A 180 13.36 -15.68 8.93
C GLU A 180 14.76 -16.04 8.40
N GLY A 181 15.71 -16.26 9.31
CA GLY A 181 16.92 -17.01 8.98
C GLY A 181 18.27 -16.30 9.04
N SER A 182 18.44 -15.10 9.61
CA SER A 182 19.78 -14.76 10.11
C SER A 182 20.01 -15.49 11.44
N GLY A 183 20.36 -16.78 11.36
CA GLY A 183 20.84 -17.60 12.48
C GLY A 183 22.21 -17.12 12.97
N ASP A 184 22.29 -15.85 13.34
CA ASP A 184 23.43 -15.26 14.04
C ASP A 184 23.14 -15.28 15.56
N GLU A 185 22.85 -16.48 16.07
CA GLU A 185 23.06 -16.81 17.48
C GLU A 185 24.57 -17.05 17.68
N GLY A 186 25.34 -15.97 17.65
CA GLY A 186 26.80 -16.02 17.70
C GLY A 186 27.49 -14.74 18.16
N GLY A 187 26.78 -13.88 18.91
CA GLY A 187 27.35 -12.67 19.50
C GLY A 187 27.38 -12.77 21.02
N GLU A 188 28.44 -13.39 21.58
CA GLU A 188 28.78 -13.27 23.00
C GLU A 188 28.92 -11.80 23.37
N ALA A 189 27.91 -11.26 24.06
CA ALA A 189 28.05 -10.02 24.81
C ALA A 189 28.94 -10.30 26.02
N GLY A 190 30.24 -10.09 25.85
CA GLY A 190 31.23 -10.13 26.91
C GLY A 190 30.84 -9.20 28.07
N SER A 191 30.42 -9.80 29.17
CA SER A 191 30.32 -9.15 30.46
C SER A 191 31.72 -8.99 31.04
N GLN A 192 32.34 -7.81 30.91
CA GLN A 192 33.48 -7.45 31.73
C GLN A 192 33.40 -5.98 32.18
N GLY A 193 33.32 -5.80 33.50
CA GLY A 193 34.07 -4.76 34.21
C GLY A 193 33.40 -3.40 34.40
N ARG A 194 32.58 -3.26 35.46
CA ARG A 194 32.53 -2.02 36.25
C ARG A 194 33.56 -2.14 37.38
N ALA A 195 34.61 -1.30 37.36
CA ALA A 195 35.27 -0.76 38.55
C ALA A 195 36.30 0.31 38.16
N ALA A 196 35.96 1.58 38.34
CA ALA A 196 36.93 2.63 38.62
C ALA A 196 36.27 3.62 39.58
N ALA A 197 36.72 3.57 40.84
CA ALA A 197 36.33 4.42 41.93
C ALA A 197 36.91 5.84 41.73
N ALA A 198 36.10 6.85 41.99
CA ALA A 198 36.56 8.18 42.33
C ALA A 198 36.46 8.33 43.85
N ALA A 199 37.61 8.51 44.51
CA ALA A 199 37.72 8.88 45.91
C ALA A 199 37.50 10.40 46.05
N GLY A 200 36.78 10.82 47.09
CA GLY A 200 36.60 12.22 47.45
C GLY A 200 35.71 12.37 48.67
N ALA A 201 36.35 12.58 49.83
CA ALA A 201 35.82 12.55 51.19
C ALA A 201 34.94 13.75 51.60
N ARG A 202 34.14 13.53 52.67
CA ARG A 202 33.89 14.35 53.89
C ARG A 202 32.50 14.02 54.45
N ASP A 203 32.42 13.32 55.58
CA ASP A 203 32.36 13.82 56.97
C ASP A 203 30.98 14.37 57.37
N GLY A 204 30.39 13.80 58.42
CA GLY A 204 29.19 14.33 59.07
C GLY A 204 28.44 13.31 59.96
N GLU A 205 28.67 13.43 61.26
CA GLU A 205 28.08 12.78 62.46
C GLU A 205 26.55 12.52 62.42
N GLN A 206 26.06 11.34 62.85
CA GLN A 206 25.74 10.91 64.23
C GLN A 206 24.43 11.52 64.77
N GLU A 207 23.39 10.69 64.97
CA GLU A 207 22.58 10.62 66.21
C GLU A 207 21.38 9.64 66.08
N ALA A 208 20.80 9.34 67.25
CA ALA A 208 20.31 8.05 67.70
C ALA A 208 18.78 7.87 67.73
N GLY A 209 18.38 6.63 68.06
CA GLY A 209 17.06 6.26 68.62
C GLY A 209 16.08 5.70 67.58
N GLY A 210 15.33 4.61 67.79
CA GLY A 210 15.10 3.72 68.92
C GLY A 210 13.75 3.00 68.70
N SER A 211 13.56 1.83 69.32
CA SER A 211 12.24 1.19 69.64
C SER A 211 11.40 0.68 68.44
N SER A 212 10.69 -0.44 68.40
CA SER A 212 10.24 -1.46 69.37
C SER A 212 9.55 -2.63 68.64
N SER A 213 9.57 -3.82 69.25
CA SER A 213 8.53 -4.88 69.34
C SER A 213 7.90 -5.45 68.05
N GLY A 214 7.65 -6.75 67.88
CA GLY A 214 7.62 -7.88 68.80
C GLY A 214 6.72 -9.01 68.23
N GLY A 215 6.89 -10.23 68.76
CA GLY A 215 6.05 -11.42 68.54
C GLY A 215 6.39 -12.25 67.29
N ALA A 216 6.33 -13.57 67.25
CA ALA A 216 6.26 -14.67 68.22
C ALA A 216 6.18 -15.95 67.34
N ALA A 217 7.02 -16.96 67.59
CA ALA A 217 6.90 -18.29 66.97
C ALA A 217 5.76 -19.11 67.64
N PRO A 218 5.42 -20.34 67.16
CA PRO A 218 6.24 -21.50 67.53
C PRO A 218 6.33 -22.68 66.50
N GLU A 219 7.44 -23.43 66.67
CA GLU A 219 7.66 -24.91 66.67
C GLU A 219 7.10 -25.80 65.52
N ALA A 220 7.95 -26.46 64.70
CA ALA A 220 8.68 -27.75 64.86
C ALA A 220 7.76 -29.00 64.64
N ALA A 221 8.03 -30.08 63.89
CA ALA A 221 9.17 -30.72 63.18
C ALA A 221 8.56 -31.84 62.25
N PRO A 222 9.26 -32.92 61.82
CA PRO A 222 10.50 -33.06 61.04
C PRO A 222 10.35 -33.85 59.70
N GLY A 223 11.31 -33.63 58.79
CA GLY A 223 11.98 -34.58 57.89
C GLY A 223 11.23 -35.65 57.11
N VAL A 224 11.33 -35.58 55.77
CA VAL A 224 11.65 -36.73 54.88
C VAL A 224 12.49 -36.23 53.71
N ALA A 225 13.69 -36.79 53.54
CA ALA A 225 14.48 -36.66 52.34
C ALA A 225 13.92 -37.56 51.23
N VAL A 226 13.61 -36.99 50.07
CA VAL A 226 13.43 -37.74 48.82
C VAL A 226 14.33 -37.10 47.78
N ALA A 227 15.39 -37.82 47.44
CA ALA A 227 16.10 -37.63 46.19
C ALA A 227 15.15 -38.01 45.04
N GLY A 228 14.96 -37.08 44.10
CA GLY A 228 14.17 -37.28 42.90
C GLY A 228 14.79 -36.48 41.77
N ASP A 229 15.77 -37.08 41.12
CA ASP A 229 16.19 -36.70 39.78
C ASP A 229 15.00 -36.77 38.81
N GLY A 230 14.90 -35.80 37.92
CA GLY A 230 14.20 -35.97 36.65
C GLY A 230 13.14 -34.92 36.32
N ALA A 231 13.18 -34.50 35.05
CA ALA A 231 12.15 -33.77 34.30
C ALA A 231 12.21 -32.23 34.30
N ALA A 232 13.38 -31.67 33.93
CA ALA A 232 13.42 -30.44 33.13
C ALA A 232 13.31 -30.83 31.64
N GLY A 233 12.09 -30.88 31.11
CA GLY A 233 11.89 -31.25 29.70
C GLY A 233 10.43 -31.39 29.27
N SER A 234 9.64 -30.31 29.31
CA SER A 234 8.28 -30.34 28.74
C SER A 234 7.78 -29.04 28.12
N GLY A 235 8.62 -28.00 28.03
CA GLY A 235 8.24 -26.72 27.41
C GLY A 235 8.11 -26.73 25.88
N GLY A 236 8.70 -27.73 25.19
CA GLY A 236 8.73 -27.78 23.72
C GLY A 236 7.38 -28.13 23.06
N GLY A 237 6.54 -28.92 23.75
CA GLY A 237 5.33 -29.48 23.12
C GLY A 237 4.27 -28.44 22.73
N ALA A 238 4.14 -27.34 23.47
CA ALA A 238 3.16 -26.30 23.16
C ALA A 238 3.56 -25.46 21.93
N ALA A 239 4.84 -25.12 21.79
CA ALA A 239 5.35 -24.38 20.64
C ALA A 239 5.31 -25.23 19.36
N GLU A 240 5.69 -26.51 19.46
CA GLU A 240 5.66 -27.45 18.35
C GLU A 240 4.21 -27.76 17.89
N ALA A 241 3.28 -27.93 18.84
CA ALA A 241 1.87 -28.09 18.52
C ALA A 241 1.26 -26.83 17.85
N ALA A 242 1.64 -25.63 18.31
CA ALA A 242 1.21 -24.38 17.69
C ALA A 242 1.77 -24.20 16.27
N ALA A 243 3.04 -24.55 16.06
CA ALA A 243 3.69 -24.54 14.74
C ALA A 243 3.04 -25.56 13.79
N ALA A 244 2.74 -26.78 14.27
CA ALA A 244 2.05 -27.80 13.49
C ALA A 244 0.62 -27.39 13.12
N LEU A 245 -0.12 -26.76 14.03
CA LEU A 245 -1.45 -26.23 13.72
C LEU A 245 -1.37 -25.10 12.69
N ALA A 246 -0.43 -24.16 12.83
CA ALA A 246 -0.21 -23.09 11.87
C ALA A 246 0.18 -23.62 10.47
N ALA A 247 1.02 -24.66 10.40
CA ALA A 247 1.39 -25.32 9.14
C ALA A 247 0.18 -26.02 8.49
N ARG A 248 -0.69 -26.65 9.28
CA ARG A 248 -1.92 -27.28 8.76
C ARG A 248 -2.94 -26.25 8.29
N GLU A 249 -3.09 -25.13 9.01
CA GLU A 249 -3.92 -24.01 8.58
C GLU A 249 -3.38 -23.38 7.29
N ALA A 250 -2.08 -23.14 7.19
CA ALA A 250 -1.43 -22.62 5.99
C ALA A 250 -1.59 -23.57 4.79
N ALA A 251 -1.41 -24.88 4.98
CA ALA A 251 -1.61 -25.87 3.93
C ALA A 251 -3.07 -25.99 3.47
N ALA A 252 -4.04 -25.78 4.38
CA ALA A 252 -5.46 -25.72 4.04
C ALA A 252 -5.80 -24.43 3.29
N GLU A 253 -5.21 -23.30 3.68
CA GLU A 253 -5.36 -21.99 3.05
C GLU A 253 -4.69 -21.93 1.65
N ALA A 254 -3.64 -22.73 1.41
CA ALA A 254 -2.93 -22.78 0.13
C ALA A 254 -3.70 -23.51 -0.97
N ARG A 255 -4.83 -24.18 -0.67
CA ARG A 255 -5.63 -24.85 -1.71
C ARG A 255 -6.32 -23.80 -2.58
N PRO A 256 -6.12 -23.84 -3.93
CA PRO A 256 -6.83 -22.95 -4.83
C PRO A 256 -8.34 -23.08 -4.61
N THR A 257 -9.03 -21.95 -4.61
CA THR A 257 -10.49 -21.96 -4.67
C THR A 257 -10.95 -22.71 -5.92
N ALA A 258 -12.21 -23.18 -5.96
CA ALA A 258 -12.75 -23.79 -7.19
C ALA A 258 -12.61 -22.85 -8.40
N MET A 259 -12.76 -21.54 -8.18
CA MET A 259 -12.51 -20.51 -9.20
C MET A 259 -11.03 -20.42 -9.58
N GLY A 260 -10.10 -20.46 -8.63
CA GLY A 260 -8.66 -20.50 -8.91
C GLY A 260 -8.24 -21.73 -9.71
N ALA A 261 -8.80 -22.91 -9.40
CA ALA A 261 -8.56 -24.12 -10.19
C ALA A 261 -9.11 -23.99 -11.62
N ALA A 262 -10.32 -23.44 -11.78
CA ALA A 262 -10.91 -23.19 -13.10
C ALA A 262 -10.10 -22.17 -13.92
N LEU A 263 -9.62 -21.11 -13.27
CA LEU A 263 -8.78 -20.09 -13.89
C LEU A 263 -7.41 -20.67 -14.31
N ALA A 264 -6.78 -21.51 -13.48
CA ALA A 264 -5.55 -22.20 -13.83
C ALA A 264 -5.72 -23.11 -15.04
N ALA A 265 -6.83 -23.87 -15.11
CA ALA A 265 -7.13 -24.71 -16.25
C ALA A 265 -7.33 -23.88 -17.54
N ALA A 266 -8.06 -22.77 -17.45
CA ALA A 266 -8.27 -21.87 -18.58
C ALA A 266 -6.97 -21.20 -19.06
N LEU A 267 -6.09 -20.79 -18.14
CA LEU A 267 -4.76 -20.28 -18.46
C LEU A 267 -3.92 -21.34 -19.18
N ALA A 268 -3.83 -22.56 -18.64
CA ALA A 268 -3.08 -23.64 -19.29
C ALA A 268 -3.60 -23.96 -20.70
N GLN A 269 -4.91 -23.82 -20.93
CA GLN A 269 -5.53 -24.10 -22.22
C GLN A 269 -5.36 -22.97 -23.24
N HIS A 270 -5.47 -21.70 -22.82
CA HIS A 270 -5.61 -20.56 -23.74
C HIS A 270 -4.45 -19.57 -23.68
N CYS A 271 -3.62 -19.60 -22.63
CA CYS A 271 -2.50 -18.69 -22.43
C CYS A 271 -1.39 -19.39 -21.61
N PRO A 272 -0.75 -20.45 -22.15
CA PRO A 272 0.19 -21.29 -21.41
C PRO A 272 1.42 -20.53 -20.89
N ASP A 273 1.74 -19.37 -21.49
CA ASP A 273 2.85 -18.50 -21.07
C ASP A 273 2.56 -17.66 -19.82
N VAL A 274 1.35 -17.78 -19.24
CA VAL A 274 0.93 -17.07 -18.04
C VAL A 274 0.42 -18.08 -17.02
N SER A 275 1.21 -18.29 -15.96
CA SER A 275 0.82 -19.17 -14.86
C SER A 275 -0.17 -18.49 -13.89
N LEU A 276 -0.90 -19.29 -13.09
CA LEU A 276 -1.78 -18.76 -12.06
C LEU A 276 -1.03 -17.90 -11.01
N PRO A 277 0.16 -18.31 -10.49
CA PRO A 277 0.94 -17.48 -9.58
C PRO A 277 1.41 -16.16 -10.21
N GLU A 278 1.81 -16.15 -11.49
CA GLU A 278 2.16 -14.90 -12.18
C GLU A 278 0.95 -13.97 -12.30
N LEU A 279 -0.24 -14.50 -12.55
CA LEU A 279 -1.47 -13.70 -12.60
C LEU A 279 -1.87 -13.18 -11.22
N GLU A 280 -1.67 -13.97 -10.16
CA GLU A 280 -1.84 -13.54 -8.76
C GLU A 280 -0.90 -12.37 -8.44
N LYS A 281 0.38 -12.53 -8.78
CA LYS A 281 1.41 -11.48 -8.66
C LYS A 281 0.96 -10.21 -9.38
N ALA A 282 0.53 -10.35 -10.63
CA ALA A 282 0.06 -9.23 -11.45
C ALA A 282 -1.14 -8.52 -10.81
N ALA A 283 -2.13 -9.26 -10.30
CA ALA A 283 -3.30 -8.71 -9.66
C ALA A 283 -2.96 -7.93 -8.37
N LEU A 284 -2.06 -8.48 -7.54
CA LEU A 284 -1.56 -7.80 -6.33
C LEU A 284 -0.78 -6.53 -6.68
N VAL A 285 0.14 -6.60 -7.64
CA VAL A 285 0.91 -5.44 -8.16
C VAL A 285 -0.03 -4.34 -8.64
N LEU A 286 -1.06 -4.68 -9.41
CA LEU A 286 -2.03 -3.70 -9.89
C LEU A 286 -2.80 -3.07 -8.74
N ARG A 287 -3.31 -3.85 -7.78
CA ARG A 287 -4.06 -3.29 -6.64
C ARG A 287 -3.18 -2.38 -5.78
N LEU A 288 -1.93 -2.78 -5.54
CA LEU A 288 -0.93 -1.96 -4.84
C LEU A 288 -0.65 -0.66 -5.58
N PHE A 289 -0.31 -0.74 -6.87
CA PHE A 289 0.00 0.43 -7.67
C PHE A 289 -1.17 1.44 -7.70
N LEU A 290 -2.40 0.97 -7.96
CA LEU A 290 -3.58 1.84 -8.00
C LEU A 290 -3.98 2.34 -6.61
N GLY A 291 -3.83 1.49 -5.59
CA GLY A 291 -4.08 1.79 -4.19
C GLY A 291 -3.16 2.90 -3.67
N CYS A 292 -1.85 2.77 -3.85
CA CYS A 292 -0.86 3.76 -3.43
C CYS A 292 -1.11 5.13 -4.08
N ARG A 293 -1.46 5.16 -5.37
CA ARG A 293 -1.81 6.43 -6.05
C ARG A 293 -3.07 7.07 -5.48
N THR A 294 -4.08 6.26 -5.17
CA THR A 294 -5.33 6.75 -4.55
C THR A 294 -5.07 7.28 -3.15
N VAL A 295 -4.23 6.58 -2.38
CA VAL A 295 -3.80 7.01 -1.04
C VAL A 295 -3.10 8.37 -1.09
N GLY A 296 -2.20 8.57 -2.05
CA GLY A 296 -1.49 9.86 -2.22
C GLY A 296 -2.39 11.03 -2.63
N GLN A 297 -3.56 10.76 -3.23
CA GLN A 297 -4.52 11.79 -3.66
C GLN A 297 -5.56 12.13 -2.57
N GLN A 298 -5.81 11.21 -1.63
CA GLN A 298 -6.81 11.43 -0.59
C GLN A 298 -6.24 12.28 0.55
N THR A 299 -6.93 13.38 0.85
CA THR A 299 -6.59 14.27 1.98
C THR A 299 -7.17 13.79 3.32
N ALA A 300 -8.12 12.85 3.28
CA ALA A 300 -8.93 12.45 4.44
C ALA A 300 -8.40 11.16 5.09
N GLY A 301 -7.66 11.30 6.21
CA GLY A 301 -7.20 10.16 7.02
C GLY A 301 -8.26 9.54 7.94
N GLY A 302 -9.48 9.32 7.43
CA GLY A 302 -10.59 8.69 8.16
C GLY A 302 -10.44 7.17 8.35
N ALA A 303 -11.37 6.54 9.05
CA ALA A 303 -11.31 5.10 9.34
C ALA A 303 -11.31 4.23 8.07
N ALA A 304 -12.09 4.58 7.06
CA ALA A 304 -12.13 3.89 5.77
C ALA A 304 -10.76 3.93 5.05
N PHE A 305 -10.12 5.10 5.03
CA PHE A 305 -8.77 5.26 4.47
C PHE A 305 -7.74 4.39 5.20
N GLN A 306 -7.79 4.35 6.53
CA GLN A 306 -6.88 3.49 7.31
C GLN A 306 -7.16 2.00 7.09
N ALA A 307 -8.42 1.61 6.80
CA ALA A 307 -8.74 0.24 6.40
C ALA A 307 -8.12 -0.11 5.03
N VAL A 308 -8.20 0.80 4.06
CA VAL A 308 -7.54 0.63 2.74
C VAL A 308 -6.03 0.46 2.91
N LEU A 309 -5.37 1.29 3.72
CA LEU A 309 -3.93 1.16 3.98
C LEU A 309 -3.56 -0.22 4.54
N ARG A 310 -4.34 -0.76 5.49
CA ARG A 310 -4.09 -2.11 6.04
C ARG A 310 -4.23 -3.20 4.99
N THR A 311 -5.24 -3.09 4.12
CA THR A 311 -5.40 -4.02 2.99
C THR A 311 -4.21 -3.93 2.03
N LEU A 312 -3.73 -2.74 1.70
CA LEU A 312 -2.56 -2.61 0.82
C LEU A 312 -1.28 -3.13 1.47
N LEU A 313 -1.10 -2.94 2.78
CA LEU A 313 0.03 -3.56 3.49
C LEU A 313 -0.08 -5.09 3.48
N LEU A 314 -1.28 -5.65 3.66
CA LEU A 314 -1.52 -7.09 3.49
C LEU A 314 -1.06 -7.59 2.12
N ASP A 315 -1.38 -6.84 1.07
CA ASP A 315 -0.99 -7.18 -0.30
C ASP A 315 0.53 -7.15 -0.47
N CYS A 316 1.24 -6.19 0.13
CA CYS A 316 2.70 -6.17 0.14
C CYS A 316 3.29 -7.45 0.75
N GLN A 317 2.71 -7.95 1.86
CA GLN A 317 3.18 -9.20 2.47
C GLN A 317 2.85 -10.41 1.61
N GLN A 318 1.62 -10.51 1.07
CA GLN A 318 1.25 -11.59 0.15
C GLN A 318 2.17 -11.63 -1.06
N LEU A 319 2.52 -10.45 -1.60
CA LEU A 319 3.42 -10.33 -2.74
C LEU A 319 4.85 -10.76 -2.40
N LEU A 320 5.34 -10.49 -1.18
CA LEU A 320 6.64 -10.99 -0.71
C LEU A 320 6.66 -12.48 -0.44
N ASP A 321 5.55 -13.04 0.05
CA ASP A 321 5.40 -14.50 0.26
C ASP A 321 5.36 -15.22 -1.11
N LEU A 322 4.73 -14.62 -2.11
CA LEU A 322 4.62 -15.14 -3.47
C LEU A 322 5.93 -14.98 -4.28
N ASP A 323 6.57 -13.82 -4.16
CA ASP A 323 7.81 -13.49 -4.84
C ASP A 323 8.74 -12.68 -3.91
N PRO A 324 9.64 -13.35 -3.17
CA PRO A 324 10.61 -12.70 -2.28
C PRO A 324 11.58 -11.73 -2.97
N GLN A 325 11.66 -11.79 -4.31
CA GLN A 325 12.49 -10.91 -5.14
C GLN A 325 11.72 -9.66 -5.63
N CYS A 326 10.41 -9.56 -5.37
CA CYS A 326 9.62 -8.40 -5.75
C CYS A 326 9.96 -7.17 -4.90
N MET A 327 10.97 -6.41 -5.32
CA MET A 327 11.47 -5.25 -4.58
C MET A 327 10.45 -4.12 -4.43
N HIS A 328 9.50 -4.02 -5.36
CA HIS A 328 8.46 -2.99 -5.31
C HIS A 328 7.49 -3.18 -4.14
N SER A 329 7.36 -4.39 -3.58
CA SER A 329 6.63 -4.61 -2.33
C SER A 329 7.19 -3.78 -1.18
N TYR A 330 8.51 -3.65 -1.08
CA TYR A 330 9.18 -2.82 -0.07
C TYR A 330 8.95 -1.33 -0.34
N VAL A 331 9.04 -0.90 -1.60
CA VAL A 331 8.76 0.47 -2.02
C VAL A 331 7.34 0.88 -1.63
N TRP A 332 6.33 0.08 -1.98
CA TRP A 332 4.95 0.40 -1.66
C TRP A 332 4.67 0.32 -0.17
N ALA A 333 5.22 -0.67 0.54
CA ALA A 333 5.07 -0.75 1.99
C ALA A 333 5.67 0.47 2.69
N ALA A 334 6.88 0.89 2.27
CA ALA A 334 7.52 2.13 2.71
C ALA A 334 6.62 3.36 2.52
N GLN A 335 6.07 3.55 1.32
CA GLN A 335 5.16 4.65 1.02
C GLN A 335 3.90 4.61 1.88
N LEU A 336 3.25 3.45 1.99
CA LEU A 336 2.00 3.29 2.75
C LEU A 336 2.19 3.58 4.24
N LEU A 337 3.34 3.21 4.81
CA LEU A 337 3.65 3.48 6.22
C LEU A 337 3.79 4.98 6.53
N LEU A 338 4.14 5.82 5.55
CA LEU A 338 4.15 7.28 5.73
C LEU A 338 2.73 7.87 5.93
N TYR A 339 1.69 7.16 5.48
CA TYR A 339 0.29 7.57 5.62
C TYR A 339 -0.45 6.89 6.78
N ALA A 340 0.18 5.91 7.43
CA ALA A 340 -0.42 5.19 8.55
C ALA A 340 -0.54 6.10 9.78
N ARG A 341 -1.71 6.08 10.44
CA ARG A 341 -2.00 6.88 11.64
C ARG A 341 -2.16 6.05 12.91
N TRP A 342 -2.10 4.73 12.82
CA TRP A 342 -2.07 3.87 14.00
C TRP A 342 -0.66 3.79 14.57
N PRO A 343 -0.49 3.41 15.85
CA PRO A 343 0.82 3.22 16.45
C PRO A 343 1.61 2.16 15.67
N LEU A 344 2.73 2.57 15.10
CA LEU A 344 3.70 1.68 14.46
C LEU A 344 4.88 1.48 15.41
N ASP A 345 5.34 0.24 15.53
CA ASP A 345 6.60 -0.03 16.22
C ASP A 345 7.75 0.48 15.34
N ALA A 346 8.47 1.48 15.85
CA ALA A 346 9.55 2.14 15.12
C ALA A 346 10.72 1.19 14.77
N ARG A 347 10.98 0.16 15.59
CA ARG A 347 12.04 -0.83 15.30
C ARG A 347 11.65 -1.68 14.10
N ARG A 348 10.37 -2.04 14.05
CA ARG A 348 9.76 -2.82 12.97
C ARG A 348 9.76 -2.08 11.65
N VAL A 349 9.29 -0.83 11.66
CA VAL A 349 9.31 0.04 10.47
C VAL A 349 10.73 0.23 9.95
N ARG A 350 11.68 0.50 10.86
CA ARG A 350 13.11 0.58 10.53
C ARG A 350 13.63 -0.70 9.87
N GLY A 351 13.34 -1.87 10.46
CA GLY A 351 13.75 -3.16 9.91
C GLY A 351 13.22 -3.41 8.50
N LEU A 352 11.98 -3.00 8.20
CA LEU A 352 11.42 -3.08 6.84
C LEU A 352 12.23 -2.22 5.85
N PHE A 353 12.54 -0.98 6.20
CA PHE A 353 13.32 -0.08 5.34
C PHE A 353 14.74 -0.62 5.11
N GLU A 354 15.43 -1.02 6.19
CA GLU A 354 16.78 -1.57 6.13
C GLU A 354 16.83 -2.85 5.29
N GLU A 355 15.85 -3.74 5.45
CA GLU A 355 15.72 -4.96 4.65
C GLU A 355 15.45 -4.66 3.17
N GLY A 356 14.57 -3.70 2.88
CA GLY A 356 14.29 -3.25 1.51
C GLY A 356 15.54 -2.68 0.83
N LEU A 357 16.32 -1.87 1.53
CA LEU A 357 17.61 -1.35 1.02
C LEU A 357 18.62 -2.46 0.81
N ARG A 358 18.75 -3.39 1.77
CA ARG A 358 19.67 -4.52 1.70
C ARG A 358 19.35 -5.41 0.50
N ARG A 359 18.10 -5.86 0.35
CA ARG A 359 17.67 -6.70 -0.77
C ARG A 359 17.74 -5.97 -2.10
N GLY A 360 17.33 -4.70 -2.15
CA GLY A 360 17.41 -3.90 -3.36
C GLY A 360 18.84 -3.76 -3.87
N ARG A 361 19.82 -3.52 -2.97
CA ARG A 361 21.25 -3.49 -3.34
C ARG A 361 21.75 -4.85 -3.81
N GLN A 362 21.38 -5.94 -3.13
CA GLN A 362 21.77 -7.31 -3.52
C GLN A 362 21.22 -7.69 -4.90
N ALA A 363 19.98 -7.32 -5.19
CA ALA A 363 19.36 -7.55 -6.49
C ALA A 363 19.79 -6.54 -7.56
N GLN A 364 20.55 -5.50 -7.20
CA GLN A 364 20.86 -4.36 -8.06
C GLN A 364 19.62 -3.64 -8.61
N CYS A 365 18.53 -3.65 -7.83
CA CYS A 365 17.31 -2.93 -8.14
C CYS A 365 17.41 -1.46 -7.67
N TRP A 366 18.21 -0.68 -8.39
CA TRP A 366 18.55 0.70 -8.01
C TRP A 366 17.36 1.65 -7.96
N LEU A 367 16.31 1.44 -8.76
CA LEU A 367 15.10 2.28 -8.66
C LEU A 367 14.40 2.05 -7.32
N ALA A 368 14.24 0.79 -6.93
CA ALA A 368 13.67 0.43 -5.64
C ALA A 368 14.54 0.92 -4.47
N VAL A 369 15.87 0.80 -4.57
CA VAL A 369 16.81 1.33 -3.56
C VAL A 369 16.63 2.83 -3.38
N GLY A 370 16.57 3.60 -4.47
CA GLY A 370 16.38 5.04 -4.43
C GLY A 370 15.04 5.43 -3.80
N GLU A 371 13.94 4.77 -4.18
CA GLU A 371 12.61 5.07 -3.63
C GLU A 371 12.48 4.68 -2.15
N VAL A 372 12.96 3.50 -1.75
CA VAL A 372 12.97 3.07 -0.34
C VAL A 372 13.84 4.02 0.50
N ALA A 373 15.02 4.41 0.01
CA ALA A 373 15.91 5.33 0.74
C ALA A 373 15.26 6.71 0.94
N HIS A 374 14.62 7.23 -0.11
CA HIS A 374 13.88 8.49 -0.04
C HIS A 374 12.77 8.41 1.02
N ASP A 375 11.94 7.37 0.97
CA ASP A 375 10.80 7.25 1.89
C ASP A 375 11.25 6.97 3.33
N TYR A 376 12.37 6.27 3.49
CA TYR A 376 13.00 6.10 4.79
C TYR A 376 13.52 7.42 5.35
N ALA A 377 14.15 8.25 4.52
CA ALA A 377 14.62 9.56 4.92
C ALA A 377 13.45 10.49 5.30
N MET A 378 12.35 10.46 4.55
CA MET A 378 11.11 11.17 4.89
C MET A 378 10.55 10.71 6.24
N TRP A 379 10.61 9.42 6.55
CA TRP A 379 10.20 8.90 7.86
C TRP A 379 11.11 9.42 8.99
N GLN A 380 12.43 9.42 8.79
CA GLN A 380 13.40 9.99 9.75
C GLN A 380 13.16 11.49 9.99
N VAL A 381 12.88 12.24 8.93
CA VAL A 381 12.50 13.65 9.00
C VAL A 381 11.24 13.87 9.83
N SER A 382 10.21 13.04 9.62
CA SER A 382 8.98 13.09 10.39
C SER A 382 9.21 12.80 11.88
N LEU A 383 10.03 11.79 12.19
CA LEU A 383 10.44 11.46 13.56
C LEU A 383 11.20 12.62 14.22
N ALA A 384 12.24 13.12 13.57
CA ALA A 384 13.04 14.26 14.04
C ALA A 384 12.17 15.47 14.36
N GLY A 385 11.10 15.63 13.61
CA GLY A 385 10.17 16.72 13.77
C GLY A 385 9.28 16.68 15.00
N GLY A 386 8.81 15.49 15.37
CA GLY A 386 8.00 15.29 16.57
C GLY A 386 8.83 15.18 17.86
N GLU A 387 10.15 15.01 17.74
CA GLU A 387 11.02 14.64 18.85
C GLU A 387 11.50 15.86 19.66
N ARG A 388 11.38 15.74 20.98
CA ARG A 388 11.84 16.75 21.95
C ARG A 388 13.26 16.47 22.42
N ASN A 389 13.67 15.21 22.44
CA ASN A 389 15.03 14.82 22.79
C ASN A 389 15.99 15.22 21.66
N VAL A 390 16.87 16.19 21.94
CA VAL A 390 17.83 16.73 20.97
C VAL A 390 18.73 15.65 20.38
N ALA A 391 19.18 14.68 21.18
CA ALA A 391 20.06 13.61 20.70
C ALA A 391 19.33 12.68 19.72
N VAL A 392 18.09 12.30 20.03
CA VAL A 392 17.26 11.46 19.15
C VAL A 392 16.90 12.20 17.86
N ARG A 393 16.54 13.49 17.96
CA ARG A 393 16.29 14.35 16.81
C ARG A 393 17.52 14.46 15.91
N GLN A 394 18.70 14.71 16.49
CA GLN A 394 19.94 14.85 15.72
C GLN A 394 20.33 13.53 15.05
N ALA A 395 20.17 12.39 15.75
CA ALA A 395 20.42 11.07 15.17
C ALA A 395 19.52 10.80 13.96
N ALA A 396 18.22 11.13 14.05
CA ALA A 396 17.29 10.98 12.93
C ALA A 396 17.65 11.88 11.73
N LEU A 397 18.03 13.13 11.97
CA LEU A 397 18.48 14.05 10.89
C LEU A 397 19.78 13.59 10.22
N LEU A 398 20.73 13.07 11.00
CA LEU A 398 21.96 12.49 10.46
C LEU A 398 21.67 11.27 9.60
N GLU A 399 20.77 10.39 10.04
CA GLU A 399 20.38 9.21 9.28
C GLU A 399 19.69 9.58 7.97
N ALA A 400 18.77 10.55 8.00
CA ALA A 400 18.14 11.08 6.78
C ALA A 400 19.17 11.65 5.78
N GLY A 401 20.23 12.31 6.27
CA GLY A 401 21.33 12.79 5.44
C GLY A 401 22.11 11.66 4.76
N LYS A 402 22.37 10.54 5.45
CA LYS A 402 23.02 9.36 4.84
C LYS A 402 22.14 8.74 3.75
N LEU A 403 20.83 8.66 4.00
CA LEU A 403 19.87 8.11 3.07
C LEU A 403 19.76 8.95 1.78
N LEU A 404 19.88 10.28 1.86
CA LEU A 404 20.01 11.12 0.66
C LEU A 404 21.21 10.75 -0.22
N GLY A 405 22.35 10.42 0.40
CA GLY A 405 23.52 9.90 -0.33
C GLY A 405 23.22 8.57 -1.04
N THR A 406 22.40 7.71 -0.43
CA THR A 406 21.93 6.48 -1.08
C THR A 406 20.99 6.76 -2.27
N VAL A 407 20.13 7.79 -2.18
CA VAL A 407 19.28 8.21 -3.30
C VAL A 407 20.14 8.69 -4.48
N GLU A 408 21.14 9.53 -4.22
CA GLU A 408 22.08 10.02 -5.24
C GLU A 408 22.89 8.91 -5.89
N GLU A 409 23.37 7.94 -5.11
CA GLU A 409 24.05 6.74 -5.61
C GLU A 409 23.14 5.97 -6.59
N ALA A 410 21.89 5.72 -6.19
CA ALA A 410 20.91 5.03 -7.02
C ALA A 410 20.62 5.80 -8.32
N GLU A 411 20.45 7.12 -8.27
CA GLU A 411 20.27 7.99 -9.45
C GLU A 411 21.44 7.84 -10.43
N GLY A 412 22.68 7.82 -9.92
CA GLY A 412 23.88 7.62 -10.74
C GLY A 412 23.88 6.27 -11.47
N LYS A 413 23.36 5.21 -10.84
CA LYS A 413 23.22 3.88 -11.46
C LYS A 413 22.09 3.81 -12.50
N LEU A 414 21.07 4.65 -12.36
CA LEU A 414 19.92 4.71 -13.27
C LEU A 414 20.14 5.62 -14.47
N ALA A 415 21.05 6.60 -14.37
CA ALA A 415 21.24 7.66 -15.35
C ALA A 415 21.52 7.16 -16.78
N GLY A 416 22.11 5.97 -16.95
CA GLY A 416 22.45 5.42 -18.26
C GLY A 416 21.24 4.95 -19.09
N TRP A 417 20.12 4.62 -18.46
CA TRP A 417 19.00 3.97 -19.16
C TRP A 417 17.61 4.50 -18.74
N LEU A 418 17.46 5.07 -17.56
CA LEU A 418 16.17 5.56 -17.07
C LEU A 418 15.70 6.76 -17.92
N PRO A 419 14.41 6.84 -18.31
CA PRO A 419 13.90 7.98 -19.06
C PRO A 419 14.18 9.32 -18.34
N ALA A 420 14.70 10.30 -19.06
CA ALA A 420 15.14 11.59 -18.49
C ALA A 420 14.06 12.29 -17.64
N GLY A 421 12.80 12.23 -18.06
CA GLY A 421 11.69 12.79 -17.28
C GLY A 421 11.50 12.10 -15.92
N ARG A 422 11.73 10.78 -15.84
CA ARG A 422 11.66 10.04 -14.57
C ARG A 422 12.89 10.31 -13.72
N LEU A 423 14.09 10.35 -14.30
CA LEU A 423 15.31 10.71 -13.58
C LEU A 423 15.21 12.12 -12.97
N HIS A 424 14.69 13.09 -13.73
CA HIS A 424 14.45 14.44 -13.23
C HIS A 424 13.45 14.47 -12.07
N GLN A 425 12.40 13.63 -12.09
CA GLN A 425 11.46 13.51 -10.97
C GLN A 425 12.14 12.98 -9.69
N LEU A 426 13.05 12.00 -9.82
CA LEU A 426 13.82 11.49 -8.68
C LEU A 426 14.74 12.58 -8.11
N ALA A 427 15.49 13.26 -8.97
CA ALA A 427 16.38 14.35 -8.58
C ALA A 427 15.61 15.49 -7.89
N ALA A 428 14.45 15.89 -8.42
CA ALA A 428 13.62 16.93 -7.81
C ALA A 428 13.09 16.50 -6.42
N ARG A 429 12.70 15.23 -6.24
CA ARG A 429 12.30 14.70 -4.93
C ARG A 429 13.45 14.72 -3.93
N ARG A 430 14.66 14.32 -4.37
CA ARG A 430 15.90 14.37 -3.57
C ARG A 430 16.20 15.79 -3.11
N GLU A 431 16.12 16.77 -4.01
CA GLU A 431 16.34 18.19 -3.71
C GLU A 431 15.33 18.71 -2.67
N GLN A 432 14.03 18.43 -2.85
CA GLN A 432 12.98 18.81 -1.90
C GLN A 432 13.23 18.25 -0.49
N LEU A 433 13.65 16.98 -0.39
CA LEU A 433 14.02 16.36 0.88
C LEU A 433 15.27 17.01 1.49
N GLY A 434 16.27 17.36 0.66
CA GLY A 434 17.45 18.11 1.09
C GLY A 434 17.11 19.49 1.68
N GLU A 435 16.24 20.23 1.02
CA GLU A 435 15.73 21.52 1.53
C GLU A 435 15.00 21.36 2.86
N LEU A 436 14.14 20.35 2.97
CA LEU A 436 13.40 20.05 4.20
C LEU A 436 14.34 19.74 5.38
N LEU A 437 15.39 18.96 5.13
CA LEU A 437 16.42 18.65 6.12
C LEU A 437 17.19 19.90 6.57
N GLN A 438 17.61 20.75 5.64
CA GLN A 438 18.29 22.00 5.95
C GLN A 438 17.40 22.92 6.80
N GLN A 439 16.12 23.03 6.46
CA GLN A 439 15.16 23.84 7.22
C GLN A 439 14.96 23.32 8.66
N LEU A 440 14.96 22.00 8.86
CA LEU A 440 14.86 21.38 10.19
C LEU A 440 16.12 21.54 11.03
N GLN A 441 17.30 21.42 10.41
CA GLN A 441 18.59 21.65 11.06
C GLN A 441 18.76 23.11 11.47
N ALA A 442 18.32 24.04 10.61
CA ALA A 442 18.33 25.47 10.91
C ALA A 442 17.28 25.90 11.96
N GLY A 443 16.47 24.97 12.49
CA GLY A 443 15.40 25.25 13.44
C GLY A 443 14.25 26.10 12.86
N ARG A 444 14.22 26.29 11.53
CA ARG A 444 13.20 27.09 10.82
C ARG A 444 11.87 26.36 10.73
N LEU A 445 11.93 25.03 10.70
CA LEU A 445 10.76 24.18 10.87
C LEU A 445 10.73 23.63 12.29
N ARG A 446 9.68 24.01 13.03
CA ARG A 446 9.11 23.11 14.04
C ARG A 446 8.07 22.30 13.30
N THR A 447 8.45 21.11 12.89
CA THR A 447 7.51 20.14 12.33
C THR A 447 6.46 19.91 13.40
N MET A 448 5.26 20.43 13.18
CA MET A 448 4.09 19.93 13.88
C MET A 448 4.10 18.43 13.64
N GLY A 449 4.23 17.63 14.70
CA GLY A 449 4.45 16.18 14.60
C GLY A 449 3.51 15.52 13.59
N ALA A 450 3.99 14.44 12.94
CA ALA A 450 3.30 13.58 11.97
C ALA A 450 1.81 13.93 11.82
N PRO A 451 1.35 14.37 10.63
CA PRO A 451 0.15 15.21 10.45
C PRO A 451 -0.98 14.80 11.39
N ARG A 452 -0.96 15.35 12.61
CA ARG A 452 -2.11 15.35 13.48
C ARG A 452 -3.05 16.29 12.77
N ALA A 453 -4.22 15.78 12.41
CA ALA A 453 -5.30 16.54 11.82
C ALA A 453 -5.78 17.60 12.81
N ASN A 454 -5.02 18.66 12.97
CA ASN A 454 -5.50 20.02 12.93
C ASN A 454 -4.78 20.64 11.74
N GLY A 455 -5.38 20.44 10.56
CA GLY A 455 -4.78 20.83 9.30
C GLY A 455 -4.33 22.29 9.36
N ALA A 456 -3.08 22.53 8.97
CA ALA A 456 -2.80 23.76 8.25
C ALA A 456 -3.69 23.68 7.01
N ALA A 457 -4.85 24.31 7.08
CA ALA A 457 -5.84 24.23 6.02
C ALA A 457 -5.16 24.77 4.75
N ALA A 458 -5.08 23.93 3.72
CA ALA A 458 -4.62 24.33 2.39
C ALA A 458 -5.82 24.80 1.58
N CYS A 459 -5.58 25.75 0.68
CA CYS A 459 -6.64 26.24 -0.19
C CYS A 459 -7.18 25.08 -1.04
N GLY A 460 -8.48 24.80 -0.94
CA GLY A 460 -9.14 23.72 -1.69
C GLY A 460 -9.15 23.91 -3.20
N PHE A 461 -8.72 25.08 -3.69
CA PHE A 461 -8.54 25.34 -5.12
C PHE A 461 -7.06 25.31 -5.54
N CYS A 462 -6.23 26.17 -4.96
CA CYS A 462 -4.83 26.35 -5.42
C CYS A 462 -3.79 25.55 -4.64
N GLY A 463 -4.20 24.80 -3.60
CA GLY A 463 -3.32 23.95 -2.79
C GLY A 463 -2.36 24.72 -1.86
N GLN A 464 -2.30 26.05 -1.96
CA GLN A 464 -1.40 26.87 -1.14
C GLN A 464 -1.83 26.84 0.32
N ALA A 465 -0.88 26.58 1.21
CA ALA A 465 -1.05 26.77 2.64
C ALA A 465 -1.13 28.28 2.92
N ALA A 466 -2.25 28.75 3.45
CA ALA A 466 -2.40 30.14 3.86
C ALA A 466 -3.17 30.20 5.19
N ALA A 467 -2.86 31.19 6.02
CA ALA A 467 -3.59 31.47 7.24
C ALA A 467 -3.90 32.97 7.30
N PRO A 468 -5.16 33.39 7.55
CA PRO A 468 -6.36 32.57 7.76
C PRO A 468 -7.03 32.10 6.46
N LEU A 469 -7.45 30.83 6.39
CA LEU A 469 -8.34 30.36 5.32
C LEU A 469 -9.81 30.64 5.63
N ARG A 470 -10.59 30.88 4.57
CA ARG A 470 -12.05 31.07 4.64
C ARG A 470 -12.75 29.78 4.25
N THR A 471 -13.52 29.19 5.17
CA THR A 471 -14.34 28.02 4.86
C THR A 471 -15.54 28.38 3.98
N CYS A 472 -15.97 27.45 3.13
CA CYS A 472 -17.23 27.58 2.42
C CYS A 472 -18.39 27.81 3.42
N GLY A 473 -19.22 28.83 3.19
CA GLY A 473 -20.32 29.19 4.10
C GLY A 473 -21.39 28.10 4.25
N THR A 474 -21.57 27.27 3.23
CA THR A 474 -22.60 26.22 3.19
C THR A 474 -22.08 24.91 3.76
N CYS A 475 -21.10 24.27 3.10
CA CYS A 475 -20.64 22.94 3.51
C CYS A 475 -19.60 22.93 4.62
N LYS A 476 -18.90 24.06 4.83
CA LYS A 476 -17.77 24.23 5.76
C LYS A 476 -16.62 23.20 5.62
N SER A 477 -16.68 22.34 4.60
CA SER A 477 -15.78 21.20 4.40
C SER A 477 -14.54 21.54 3.58
N VAL A 478 -14.56 22.67 2.86
CA VAL A 478 -13.45 23.16 2.04
C VAL A 478 -13.12 24.59 2.45
N ALA A 479 -11.83 24.94 2.47
CA ALA A 479 -11.33 26.24 2.89
C ALA A 479 -10.48 26.88 1.77
N TYR A 480 -10.53 28.20 1.64
CA TYR A 480 -9.91 28.93 0.53
C TYR A 480 -9.04 30.08 1.03
N CYS A 481 -7.91 30.31 0.37
CA CYS A 481 -7.02 31.44 0.69
C CYS A 481 -7.59 32.79 0.23
N SER A 482 -8.52 32.77 -0.73
CA SER A 482 -9.17 33.97 -1.26
C SER A 482 -10.57 33.67 -1.78
N ARG A 483 -11.38 34.73 -1.93
CA ARG A 483 -12.69 34.64 -2.59
C ARG A 483 -12.55 34.17 -4.04
N ASP A 484 -11.47 34.56 -4.72
CA ASP A 484 -11.24 34.15 -6.11
C ASP A 484 -11.03 32.65 -6.23
N CYS A 485 -10.28 32.05 -5.30
CA CYS A 485 -10.12 30.59 -5.22
C CYS A 485 -11.46 29.90 -4.96
N GLN A 486 -12.29 30.45 -4.07
CA GLN A 486 -13.64 29.92 -3.83
C GLN A 486 -14.51 30.00 -5.09
N VAL A 487 -14.52 31.12 -5.81
CA VAL A 487 -15.33 31.31 -7.03
C VAL A 487 -14.86 30.39 -8.16
N LYS A 488 -13.54 30.20 -8.30
CA LYS A 488 -12.98 29.27 -9.29
C LYS A 488 -13.37 27.83 -8.96
N ASP A 489 -13.21 27.39 -7.72
CA ASP A 489 -13.64 26.03 -7.30
C ASP A 489 -15.15 25.84 -7.44
N TRP A 490 -15.95 26.88 -7.14
CA TRP A 490 -17.40 26.89 -7.35
C TRP A 490 -17.79 26.56 -8.79
N LYS A 491 -17.08 27.14 -9.77
CA LYS A 491 -17.31 26.91 -11.20
C LYS A 491 -16.78 25.55 -11.69
N VAL A 492 -15.68 25.06 -11.11
CA VAL A 492 -15.02 23.81 -11.54
C VAL A 492 -15.78 22.57 -11.07
N GLY A 493 -16.50 22.64 -9.95
CA GLY A 493 -17.34 21.52 -9.52
C GLY A 493 -17.80 21.55 -8.08
N HIS A 494 -17.32 22.48 -7.25
CA HIS A 494 -17.75 22.56 -5.85
C HIS A 494 -19.26 22.80 -5.72
N LYS A 495 -19.87 23.54 -6.65
CA LYS A 495 -21.33 23.78 -6.65
C LYS A 495 -22.16 22.49 -6.58
N GLN A 496 -21.75 21.45 -7.32
CA GLN A 496 -22.47 20.18 -7.38
C GLN A 496 -22.32 19.39 -6.06
N ARG A 497 -21.11 19.36 -5.51
CA ARG A 497 -20.77 18.59 -4.30
C ARG A 497 -21.07 19.33 -2.99
N CYS A 498 -21.34 20.64 -3.03
CA CYS A 498 -21.49 21.46 -1.82
C CYS A 498 -22.65 20.97 -0.93
N ALA A 499 -23.78 20.58 -1.53
CA ALA A 499 -24.94 20.07 -0.80
C ALA A 499 -24.66 18.73 -0.13
N GLU A 500 -24.00 17.81 -0.83
CA GLU A 500 -23.60 16.49 -0.29
C GLU A 500 -22.65 16.64 0.90
N LEU A 501 -21.65 17.52 0.76
CA LEU A 501 -20.70 17.82 1.83
C LEU A 501 -21.38 18.49 3.04
N ALA A 502 -22.37 19.36 2.79
CA ALA A 502 -23.15 19.99 3.86
C ALA A 502 -24.00 18.97 4.64
N ALA A 503 -24.61 18.01 3.93
CA ALA A 503 -25.40 16.93 4.53
C ALA A 503 -24.52 16.02 5.41
N ALA A 504 -23.33 15.67 4.93
CA ALA A 504 -22.37 14.86 5.70
C ALA A 504 -21.90 15.54 7.00
N ALA A 505 -21.77 16.87 7.00
CA ALA A 505 -21.36 17.64 8.18
C ALA A 505 -22.47 17.78 9.26
N GLY A 506 -23.74 17.62 8.88
CA GLY A 506 -24.90 17.78 9.77
C GLY A 506 -25.24 16.56 10.64
N GLY A 507 -24.71 15.37 10.33
CA GLY A 507 -25.10 14.11 10.99
C GLY A 507 -24.51 13.82 12.38
N SER A 508 -23.67 14.70 12.92
CA SER A 508 -22.90 14.44 14.16
C SER A 508 -23.46 15.11 15.42
N ARG A 509 -24.76 15.45 15.46
CA ARG A 509 -25.43 15.88 16.71
C ARG A 509 -26.69 15.06 16.94
N GLY A 510 -26.55 13.98 17.72
CA GLY A 510 -27.67 13.18 18.19
C GLY A 510 -28.56 13.95 19.17
N GLY A 511 -29.87 13.87 18.93
CA GLY A 511 -30.93 14.11 19.90
C GLY A 511 -31.95 12.99 19.75
N ALA A 512 -32.18 12.24 20.83
CA ALA A 512 -33.11 11.11 20.87
C ALA A 512 -34.58 11.55 20.66
N PRO A 513 -35.47 10.69 20.14
CA PRO A 513 -36.88 11.02 19.99
C PRO A 513 -37.65 10.74 21.29
N ALA A 514 -38.43 11.72 21.75
CA ALA A 514 -39.47 11.51 22.74
C ALA A 514 -40.80 11.20 22.02
N ALA A 515 -41.42 10.08 22.40
CA ALA A 515 -42.74 9.67 21.94
C ALA A 515 -43.86 10.38 22.72
N ALA A 516 -44.96 10.74 22.05
CA ALA A 516 -46.33 10.64 22.57
C ALA A 516 -47.35 10.92 21.46
N GLN A 517 -48.45 10.17 21.53
CA GLN A 517 -49.52 9.99 20.55
C GLN A 517 -50.65 11.02 20.74
N ALA A 518 -51.39 11.32 19.66
CA ALA A 518 -52.87 11.31 19.62
C ALA A 518 -53.40 11.77 18.25
N SER A 519 -54.20 10.92 17.60
CA SER A 519 -55.20 11.27 16.57
C SER A 519 -56.44 11.92 17.24
N PRO A 520 -57.46 12.51 16.55
CA PRO A 520 -58.02 12.05 15.27
C PRO A 520 -58.57 13.10 14.25
N VAL A 521 -58.75 12.62 13.01
CA VAL A 521 -59.87 12.84 12.05
C VAL A 521 -60.32 14.27 11.68
N ALA A 522 -60.25 14.61 10.39
CA ALA A 522 -61.33 15.30 9.64
C ALA A 522 -61.22 15.08 8.11
N LEU A 523 -62.39 14.93 7.49
CA LEU A 523 -62.71 14.52 6.11
C LEU A 523 -62.45 15.58 5.02
N ALA A 524 -62.30 15.08 3.77
CA ALA A 524 -62.79 15.57 2.46
C ALA A 524 -62.42 17.01 2.01
N THR A 525 -62.07 17.31 0.75
CA THR A 525 -62.67 16.98 -0.56
C THR A 525 -61.66 17.23 -1.72
N PRO A 526 -61.96 16.80 -2.97
CA PRO A 526 -61.15 17.05 -4.16
C PRO A 526 -61.68 18.21 -5.06
N SER A 527 -60.88 18.57 -6.08
CA SER A 527 -61.10 19.52 -7.21
C SER A 527 -60.55 20.94 -6.97
N LYS A 528 -59.83 21.57 -7.90
CA LYS A 528 -59.90 21.52 -9.38
C LYS A 528 -58.53 21.37 -10.04
#